data_AF-A0A508T9N4-F1
#
_entry.id   AF-A0A508T9N4-F1
#
_cell.length_a   1.000
_cell.length_b   1.000
_cell.length_c   1.000
_cell.angle_alpha   90.00
_cell.angle_beta   90.00
_cell.angle_gamma   90.00
#
_symmetry.space_group_name_H-M   'P 1'
#
loop_
_entity.id
_entity.type
_entity.pdbx_description
1 polymer ?
#
loop_
_entity_poly.entity_id
_entity_poly.type
_entity_poly.pdbx_seq_one_letter_code
_entity_poly.pdbx_strand_id
1 'polypeptide(L)'
;MRRWKDRKLISTCFVEFNGKPVASVRKGFKSAVDLAKLSGKVTPHTLRHTAATWLMQHGVPIWEAAGFLGMSPEVLQDTYGHHHPDHLHGAAAAIGQKARYVSVVKSVVDSGTATDENKKRKEIWSEWQDSNLRPLRPERSEHLLTY
;
A
#
# COMPACT_ATOMS: atom_id res chain seq x y z
N MET A 1 26.76 3.14 9.98
CA MET A 1 28.11 3.61 9.58
C MET A 1 29.22 3.10 10.51
N ARG A 2 29.14 3.31 11.84
CA ARG A 2 30.18 2.88 12.80
C ARG A 2 30.67 1.44 12.62
N ARG A 3 29.76 0.45 12.68
CA ARG A 3 30.09 -0.98 12.51
C ARG A 3 30.95 -1.31 11.28
N TRP A 4 30.73 -0.61 10.16
CA TRP A 4 31.42 -0.88 8.90
C TRP A 4 32.78 -0.20 8.83
N LYS A 5 32.87 1.01 9.39
CA LYS A 5 34.13 1.73 9.58
C LYS A 5 35.04 0.99 10.57
N ASP A 6 34.48 0.48 11.67
CA ASP A 6 35.23 -0.26 12.70
C ASP A 6 35.81 -1.56 12.15
N ARG A 7 35.10 -2.20 11.21
CA ARG A 7 35.57 -3.40 10.49
C ARG A 7 36.51 -3.09 9.32
N LYS A 8 36.87 -1.81 9.10
CA LYS A 8 37.71 -1.35 7.98
C LYS A 8 37.20 -1.79 6.60
N LEU A 9 35.88 -1.97 6.46
CA LEU A 9 35.24 -2.36 5.19
C LEU A 9 34.97 -1.17 4.28
N ILE A 10 34.92 0.04 4.87
CA ILE A 10 34.67 1.30 4.18
C ILE A 10 35.55 2.38 4.80
N SER A 11 36.03 3.32 3.98
CA SER A 11 36.75 4.50 4.45
C SER A 11 35.78 5.57 4.96
N THR A 12 34.92 6.06 4.06
CA THR A 12 34.06 7.23 4.31
C THR A 12 32.63 7.08 3.85
N CYS A 13 32.33 6.17 2.93
CA CYS A 13 30.99 5.97 2.39
C CYS A 13 30.75 4.49 2.05
N PHE A 14 29.48 4.10 1.85
CA PHE A 14 29.15 2.68 1.57
C PHE A 14 29.58 2.21 0.18
N VAL A 15 29.64 3.12 -0.80
CA VAL A 15 29.98 2.80 -2.19
C VAL A 15 31.21 3.60 -2.58
N GLU A 16 32.38 2.96 -2.50
CA GLU A 16 33.68 3.58 -2.77
C GLU A 16 34.49 2.85 -3.83
N PHE A 17 35.40 3.59 -4.48
CA PHE A 17 36.41 3.07 -5.39
C PHE A 17 37.75 3.74 -5.07
N ASN A 18 38.80 2.94 -4.81
CA ASN A 18 40.12 3.43 -4.36
C ASN A 18 40.04 4.39 -3.16
N GLY A 19 39.21 4.05 -2.16
CA GLY A 19 39.06 4.81 -0.92
C GLY A 19 38.33 6.16 -1.06
N LYS A 20 37.77 6.46 -2.24
CA LYS A 20 36.98 7.65 -2.52
C LYS A 20 35.53 7.28 -2.84
N PRO A 21 34.55 8.13 -2.49
CA PRO A 21 33.17 7.90 -2.91
C PRO A 21 33.04 7.77 -4.42
N VAL A 22 32.20 6.84 -4.87
CA VAL A 22 31.92 6.68 -6.29
C VAL A 22 31.19 7.92 -6.80
N ALA A 23 31.82 8.63 -7.74
CA ALA A 23 31.25 9.82 -8.35
C ALA A 23 30.10 9.50 -9.33
N SER A 24 30.14 8.34 -10.00
CA SER A 24 29.10 7.94 -10.94
C SER A 24 29.03 6.43 -11.12
N VAL A 25 27.80 5.89 -11.16
CA VAL A 25 27.52 4.46 -11.41
C VAL A 25 27.41 4.12 -12.89
N ARG A 26 27.45 5.10 -13.80
CA ARG A 26 27.14 4.91 -15.24
C ARG A 26 28.01 3.84 -15.90
N LYS A 27 29.32 3.85 -15.64
CA LYS A 27 30.26 2.91 -16.27
C LYS A 27 30.03 1.48 -15.78
N GLY A 28 29.94 1.30 -14.46
CA GLY A 28 29.66 -0.01 -13.87
C GLY A 28 28.30 -0.56 -14.31
N PHE A 29 27.28 0.27 -14.35
CA PHE A 29 25.95 -0.12 -14.81
C PHE A 29 25.95 -0.53 -16.29
N LYS A 30 26.62 0.24 -17.17
CA LYS A 30 26.75 -0.13 -18.59
C LYS A 30 27.39 -1.51 -18.74
N SER A 31 28.50 -1.76 -18.04
CA SER A 31 29.15 -3.07 -18.07
C SER A 31 28.23 -4.19 -17.55
N ALA A 32 27.42 -3.93 -16.51
CA ALA A 32 26.45 -4.92 -16.03
C ALA A 32 25.35 -5.22 -17.07
N VAL A 33 24.85 -4.19 -17.77
CA VAL A 33 23.88 -4.34 -18.87
C VAL A 33 24.48 -5.19 -20.01
N ASP A 34 25.73 -4.90 -20.39
CA ASP A 34 26.44 -5.63 -21.44
C ASP A 34 26.64 -7.12 -21.05
N LEU A 35 27.04 -7.39 -19.81
CA LEU A 35 27.19 -8.75 -19.27
C LEU A 35 25.85 -9.52 -19.20
N ALA A 36 24.77 -8.82 -18.85
CA ALA A 36 23.43 -9.39 -18.82
C ALA A 36 22.81 -9.61 -20.21
N LYS A 37 23.51 -9.18 -21.29
CA LYS A 37 23.05 -9.27 -22.68
C LYS A 37 21.68 -8.62 -22.92
N LEU A 38 21.39 -7.55 -22.19
CA LEU A 38 20.13 -6.82 -22.36
C LEU A 38 20.26 -5.87 -23.55
N SER A 39 19.33 -5.98 -24.50
CA SER A 39 19.25 -5.08 -25.65
C SER A 39 18.51 -3.78 -25.30
N GLY A 40 18.89 -2.68 -25.96
CA GLY A 40 18.21 -1.40 -25.85
C GLY A 40 18.78 -0.46 -24.78
N LYS A 41 18.05 0.64 -24.51
CA LYS A 41 18.49 1.70 -23.60
C LYS A 41 18.11 1.38 -22.15
N VAL A 42 18.84 0.46 -21.52
CA VAL A 42 18.68 0.15 -20.10
C VAL A 42 19.48 1.15 -19.26
N THR A 43 18.82 1.80 -18.31
CA THR A 43 19.42 2.77 -17.40
C THR A 43 19.06 2.44 -15.95
N PRO A 44 19.72 3.02 -14.94
CA PRO A 44 19.27 2.86 -13.56
C PRO A 44 17.81 3.28 -13.33
N HIS A 45 17.30 4.23 -14.12
CA HIS A 45 15.89 4.64 -14.05
C HIS A 45 14.94 3.52 -14.53
N THR A 46 15.39 2.67 -15.47
CA THR A 46 14.65 1.47 -15.89
C THR A 46 14.37 0.55 -14.70
N LEU A 47 15.34 0.37 -13.80
CA LEU A 47 15.12 -0.45 -12.59
C LEU A 47 14.07 0.16 -11.67
N ARG A 48 14.00 1.49 -11.58
CA ARG A 48 12.95 2.17 -10.83
C ARG A 48 11.56 1.94 -11.43
N HIS A 49 11.44 1.97 -12.76
CA HIS A 49 10.18 1.61 -13.44
C HIS A 49 9.77 0.17 -13.11
N THR A 50 10.72 -0.78 -13.20
CA THR A 50 10.45 -2.18 -12.86
C THR A 50 9.97 -2.35 -11.42
N ALA A 51 10.64 -1.70 -10.45
CA ALA A 51 10.23 -1.74 -9.06
C ALA A 51 8.82 -1.17 -8.84
N ALA A 52 8.47 -0.07 -9.51
CA ALA A 52 7.13 0.52 -9.43
C ALA A 52 6.05 -0.44 -9.94
N THR A 53 6.27 -1.06 -11.10
CA THR A 53 5.35 -2.06 -11.64
C THR A 53 5.17 -3.24 -10.68
N TRP A 54 6.25 -3.77 -10.10
CA TRP A 54 6.16 -4.88 -9.15
C TRP A 54 5.39 -4.51 -7.88
N LEU A 55 5.66 -3.34 -7.29
CA LEU A 55 4.93 -2.89 -6.11
C LEU A 55 3.43 -2.79 -6.38
N MET A 56 3.03 -2.27 -7.54
CA MET A 56 1.62 -2.21 -7.92
C MET A 56 1.02 -3.60 -8.14
N GLN A 57 1.72 -4.49 -8.85
CA GLN A 57 1.26 -5.87 -9.05
C GLN A 57 1.09 -6.64 -7.73
N HIS A 58 1.93 -6.37 -6.73
CA HIS A 58 1.84 -6.95 -5.40
C HIS A 58 0.75 -6.33 -4.52
N GLY A 59 -0.02 -5.36 -5.02
CA GLY A 59 -1.10 -4.73 -4.25
C GLY A 59 -0.61 -3.81 -3.13
N VAL A 60 0.62 -3.29 -3.24
CA VAL A 60 1.15 -2.37 -2.24
C VAL A 60 0.38 -1.05 -2.32
N PRO A 61 -0.09 -0.48 -1.19
CA PRO A 61 -0.78 0.81 -1.20
C PRO A 61 0.03 1.90 -1.89
N ILE A 62 -0.62 2.70 -2.75
CA ILE A 62 0.03 3.73 -3.58
C ILE A 62 0.90 4.67 -2.73
N TRP A 63 0.42 5.10 -1.55
CA TRP A 63 1.17 5.98 -0.66
C TRP A 63 2.49 5.36 -0.17
N GLU A 64 2.46 4.08 0.20
CA GLU A 64 3.65 3.36 0.67
C GLU A 64 4.64 3.13 -0.47
N ALA A 65 4.16 2.68 -1.63
CA ALA A 65 4.99 2.46 -2.80
C ALA A 65 5.62 3.77 -3.30
N ALA A 66 4.87 4.87 -3.31
CA ALA A 66 5.36 6.19 -3.71
C ALA A 66 6.42 6.71 -2.74
N GLY A 67 6.20 6.55 -1.44
CA GLY A 67 7.17 6.88 -0.39
C GLY A 67 8.46 6.05 -0.52
N PHE A 68 8.35 4.75 -0.77
CA PHE A 68 9.50 3.86 -0.97
C PHE A 68 10.33 4.26 -2.20
N LEU A 69 9.66 4.56 -3.31
CA LEU A 69 10.33 4.99 -4.52
C LEU A 69 10.86 6.42 -4.38
N GLY A 70 10.24 7.27 -3.56
CA GLY A 70 10.53 8.70 -3.49
C GLY A 70 10.02 9.43 -4.73
N MET A 71 8.76 9.18 -5.10
CA MET A 71 8.01 9.96 -6.09
C MET A 71 6.64 10.33 -5.51
N SER A 72 5.92 11.22 -6.18
CA SER A 72 4.58 11.56 -5.72
C SER A 72 3.60 10.41 -5.96
N PRO A 73 2.59 10.23 -5.09
CA PRO A 73 1.52 9.26 -5.29
C PRO A 73 0.78 9.44 -6.60
N GLU A 74 0.60 10.69 -7.05
CA GLU A 74 -0.10 11.03 -8.29
C GLU A 74 0.65 10.47 -9.50
N VAL A 75 1.98 10.71 -9.59
CA VAL A 75 2.79 10.16 -10.69
C VAL A 75 2.78 8.63 -10.68
N LEU A 76 2.83 8.03 -9.48
CA LEU A 76 2.77 6.57 -9.35
C LEU A 76 1.41 6.03 -9.82
N GLN A 77 0.32 6.66 -9.40
CA GLN A 77 -1.04 6.30 -9.78
C GLN A 77 -1.26 6.42 -11.29
N ASP A 78 -0.91 7.57 -11.87
CA ASP A 78 -1.09 7.85 -13.29
C ASP A 78 -0.28 6.89 -14.18
N THR A 79 0.95 6.60 -13.77
CA THR A 79 1.87 5.80 -14.60
C THR A 79 1.70 4.30 -14.39
N TYR A 80 1.43 3.84 -13.17
CA TYR A 80 1.48 2.40 -12.82
C TYR A 80 0.23 1.88 -12.12
N GLY A 81 -0.73 2.73 -11.74
CA GLY A 81 -1.91 2.32 -10.98
C GLY A 81 -2.76 1.25 -11.69
N HIS A 82 -2.68 1.18 -13.02
CA HIS A 82 -3.36 0.17 -13.83
C HIS A 82 -2.81 -1.27 -13.63
N HIS A 83 -1.63 -1.41 -13.03
CA HIS A 83 -1.08 -2.72 -12.66
C HIS A 83 -1.59 -3.25 -11.32
N HIS A 84 -2.32 -2.44 -10.56
CA HIS A 84 -2.81 -2.84 -9.24
C HIS A 84 -3.91 -3.91 -9.36
N PRO A 85 -3.92 -4.96 -8.52
CA PRO A 85 -4.94 -6.02 -8.58
C PRO A 85 -6.37 -5.48 -8.37
N ASP A 86 -6.53 -4.45 -7.55
CA ASP A 86 -7.82 -3.80 -7.31
C ASP A 86 -8.23 -2.79 -8.41
N HIS A 87 -7.38 -2.58 -9.42
CA HIS A 87 -7.66 -1.64 -10.48
C HIS A 87 -8.96 -2.04 -11.21
N LEU A 88 -9.95 -1.14 -11.17
CA LEU A 88 -11.31 -1.33 -11.72
C LEU A 88 -12.14 -2.47 -11.10
N HIS A 89 -11.64 -3.20 -10.10
CA HIS A 89 -12.37 -4.32 -9.50
C HIS A 89 -13.72 -3.89 -8.93
N GLY A 90 -13.73 -2.80 -8.14
CA GLY A 90 -14.96 -2.22 -7.59
C GLY A 90 -15.90 -1.67 -8.66
N ALA A 91 -15.37 -1.08 -9.74
CA ALA A 91 -16.17 -0.55 -10.84
C ALA A 91 -16.86 -1.68 -11.63
N ALA A 92 -16.13 -2.75 -11.94
CA ALA A 92 -16.67 -3.93 -12.59
C ALA A 92 -17.76 -4.58 -11.72
N ALA A 93 -17.51 -4.71 -10.41
CA ALA A 93 -18.50 -5.25 -9.48
C ALA A 93 -19.77 -4.40 -9.42
N ALA A 94 -19.65 -3.07 -9.38
CA ALA A 94 -20.80 -2.16 -9.33
C ALA A 94 -21.69 -2.25 -10.57
N ILE A 95 -21.09 -2.36 -11.77
CA ILE A 95 -21.85 -2.55 -13.02
C ILE A 95 -22.53 -3.93 -13.07
N GLY A 96 -21.85 -4.97 -12.58
CA GLY A 96 -22.37 -6.34 -12.56
C GLY A 96 -23.50 -6.59 -11.54
N GLN A 97 -23.66 -5.72 -10.55
CA GLN A 97 -24.72 -5.85 -9.56
C GLN A 97 -26.08 -5.47 -10.17
N LYS A 98 -26.96 -6.46 -10.31
CA LYS A 98 -28.37 -6.21 -10.59
C LYS A 98 -28.96 -5.44 -9.40
N ALA A 99 -29.44 -4.22 -9.63
CA ALA A 99 -30.13 -3.44 -8.62
C ALA A 99 -31.23 -4.31 -7.99
N ARG A 100 -31.03 -4.73 -6.74
CA ARG A 100 -32.11 -5.32 -5.95
C ARG A 100 -33.07 -4.17 -5.67
N TYR A 101 -34.13 -4.09 -6.46
CA TYR A 101 -35.28 -3.27 -6.14
C TYR A 101 -35.87 -3.81 -4.83
N VAL A 102 -35.44 -3.26 -3.70
CA VAL A 102 -36.05 -3.54 -2.41
C VAL A 102 -37.33 -2.71 -2.37
N SER A 103 -38.43 -3.28 -2.83
CA SER A 103 -39.73 -2.66 -2.62
C SER A 103 -39.96 -2.54 -1.12
N VAL A 104 -39.98 -1.32 -0.61
CA VAL A 104 -40.25 -0.95 0.79
C VAL A 104 -41.61 -1.48 1.31
N VAL A 105 -42.44 -2.08 0.45
CA VAL A 105 -43.86 -2.38 0.72
C VAL A 105 -44.14 -3.77 1.32
N LYS A 106 -43.17 -4.48 1.90
CA LYS A 106 -43.49 -5.76 2.57
C LYS A 106 -42.68 -6.03 3.84
N SER A 107 -42.90 -5.23 4.88
CA SER A 107 -42.60 -5.66 6.26
C SER A 107 -43.56 -5.13 7.33
N VAL A 108 -44.74 -4.63 6.97
CA VAL A 108 -45.77 -4.21 7.96
C VAL A 108 -46.74 -5.34 8.35
N VAL A 109 -46.70 -6.50 7.67
CA VAL A 109 -47.54 -7.66 8.01
C VAL A 109 -46.67 -8.83 8.44
N ASP A 110 -46.01 -8.67 9.59
CA ASP A 110 -45.80 -9.78 10.54
C ASP A 110 -45.41 -9.24 11.92
N SER A 111 -46.32 -8.46 12.51
CA SER A 111 -46.25 -8.09 13.93
C SER A 111 -47.37 -8.82 14.65
N GLY A 112 -47.11 -10.08 14.99
CA GLY A 112 -47.98 -10.83 15.89
C GLY A 112 -47.80 -12.32 15.80
N THR A 113 -46.85 -12.88 16.56
CA THR A 113 -47.14 -13.74 17.72
C THR A 113 -45.88 -14.45 18.24
N ALA A 114 -45.65 -14.29 19.54
CA ALA A 114 -45.24 -15.34 20.48
C ALA A 114 -43.76 -15.84 20.51
N THR A 115 -43.13 -15.45 21.64
CA THR A 115 -42.35 -16.27 22.60
C THR A 115 -40.89 -16.63 22.33
N ASP A 116 -40.02 -15.98 23.12
CA ASP A 116 -38.89 -16.51 23.92
C ASP A 116 -38.33 -17.89 23.54
N GLU A 117 -37.06 -17.95 23.11
CA GLU A 117 -36.10 -18.94 23.63
C GLU A 117 -34.65 -18.43 23.49
N ASN A 118 -34.16 -17.86 24.59
CA ASN A 118 -32.75 -17.75 24.91
C ASN A 118 -32.16 -19.13 25.26
N LYS A 119 -31.61 -19.91 24.30
CA LYS A 119 -30.61 -20.95 24.60
C LYS A 119 -29.82 -21.48 23.38
N LYS A 120 -28.76 -20.77 22.97
CA LYS A 120 -27.41 -21.33 22.72
C LYS A 120 -26.47 -20.27 22.14
N ARG A 121 -25.83 -19.53 23.04
CA ARG A 121 -24.42 -19.17 22.83
C ARG A 121 -23.58 -20.41 23.17
N LYS A 122 -22.81 -20.93 22.22
CA LYS A 122 -21.35 -21.21 22.29
C LYS A 122 -20.93 -22.16 21.17
N GLU A 123 -19.68 -21.96 20.73
CA GLU A 123 -18.98 -22.57 19.59
C GLU A 123 -19.40 -21.93 18.25
N ILE A 124 -18.71 -20.91 17.76
CA ILE A 124 -17.29 -20.96 17.37
C ILE A 124 -16.60 -19.63 17.70
N TRP A 125 -15.55 -19.73 18.51
CA TRP A 125 -14.45 -18.77 18.54
C TRP A 125 -13.57 -19.03 17.30
N SER A 126 -13.22 -17.98 16.55
CA SER A 126 -11.94 -17.95 15.83
C SER A 126 -11.30 -16.60 16.04
N GLU A 127 -10.12 -16.70 16.64
CA GLU A 127 -9.15 -15.69 16.98
C GLU A 127 -8.53 -15.11 15.70
N TRP A 128 -8.97 -13.92 15.30
CA TRP A 128 -8.16 -12.96 14.55
C TRP A 128 -8.29 -11.63 15.28
N GLN A 129 -7.35 -11.38 16.19
CA GLN A 129 -7.21 -10.13 16.90
C GLN A 129 -6.76 -9.01 15.94
N ASP A 130 -7.65 -8.03 15.80
CA ASP A 130 -7.47 -6.58 15.74
C ASP A 130 -6.07 -5.97 15.57
N SER A 131 -6.01 -4.97 14.68
CA SER A 131 -5.34 -3.70 15.01
C SER A 131 -5.85 -2.55 14.14
N ASN A 132 -7.03 -1.99 14.46
CA ASN A 132 -7.40 -0.62 14.10
C ASN A 132 -8.54 -0.09 14.99
N LEU A 133 -8.29 -0.02 16.30
CA LEU A 133 -9.07 0.83 17.22
C LEU A 133 -8.35 2.17 17.35
N ARG A 134 -8.76 3.16 16.56
CA ARG A 134 -8.47 4.57 16.85
C ARG A 134 -9.71 5.15 17.52
N PRO A 135 -9.65 5.67 18.76
CA PRO A 135 -10.77 6.39 19.34
C PRO A 135 -11.05 7.65 18.52
N LEU A 136 -12.31 7.88 18.15
CA LEU A 136 -12.75 9.15 17.57
C LEU A 136 -12.53 10.26 18.61
N ARG A 137 -11.79 11.30 18.23
CA ARG A 137 -11.59 12.52 19.01
C ARG A 137 -12.95 13.16 19.29
N PRO A 138 -13.31 13.52 20.54
CA PRO A 138 -14.50 14.31 20.80
C PRO A 138 -14.34 15.71 20.18
N GLU A 139 -15.35 16.13 19.41
CA GLU A 139 -15.53 17.48 18.88
C GLU A 139 -15.54 18.53 20.01
N ARG A 140 -15.03 19.73 19.70
CA ARG A 140 -14.89 20.87 20.62
C ARG A 140 -16.26 21.36 21.11
N SER A 141 -16.50 21.32 22.42
CA SER A 141 -17.51 22.17 23.06
C SER A 141 -16.88 23.51 23.47
N GLU A 142 -17.29 24.58 22.81
CA GLU A 142 -17.04 25.97 23.18
C GLU A 142 -17.49 26.24 24.62
N HIS A 143 -16.56 26.57 25.52
CA HIS A 143 -16.87 27.25 26.78
C HIS A 143 -16.12 28.58 26.83
N LEU A 144 -16.91 29.64 26.67
CA LEU A 144 -16.56 31.02 26.95
C LEU A 144 -16.24 31.15 28.45
N LEU A 145 -15.04 31.62 28.78
CA LEU A 145 -14.78 32.28 30.05
C LEU A 145 -14.18 33.65 29.75
N THR A 146 -15.06 34.64 29.92
CA THR A 146 -14.78 36.06 30.07
C THR A 146 -14.24 36.35 31.47
N TYR A 147 -13.26 37.27 31.50
CA TYR A 147 -12.60 37.94 32.62
C TYR A 147 -11.54 37.17 33.42
#